data_AF-A0AAV2FUC6-F1
#
_entry.id   AF-A0AAV2FUC6-F1
#
_cell.length_a   1.000
_cell.length_b   1.000
_cell.length_c   1.000
_cell.angle_alpha   90.00
_cell.angle_beta   90.00
_cell.angle_gamma   90.00
#
_symmetry.space_group_name_H-M   'P 1'
#
loop_
_entity.id
_entity.type
_entity.pdbx_description
1 polymer ?
#
loop_
_entity_poly.entity_id
_entity_poly.type
_entity_poly.pdbx_seq_one_letter_code
_entity_poly.pdbx_strand_id
1 'polypeptide(L)' 'MLGKPLWFDQSTRLGRRLGYPKVCVEMSIDSAFPTSLKLVPDKRPPMSVNLEYCHKPVIYEKCNEFGHECKVVEVEVVN' A
#
# COMPACT_ATOMS: atom_id res chain seq x y z
N MET A 1 -2.83 -13.22 -8.30
CA MET A 1 -3.60 -12.01 -7.89
C MET A 1 -2.90 -11.41 -6.67
N LEU A 2 -2.73 -10.08 -6.61
CA LEU A 2 -1.99 -9.33 -5.56
C LEU A 2 -2.81 -9.12 -4.26
N GLY A 3 -3.54 -10.14 -3.80
CA GLY A 3 -4.35 -10.07 -2.58
C GLY A 3 -5.62 -9.19 -2.68
N LYS A 4 -6.29 -8.97 -1.54
CA LYS A 4 -7.43 -8.06 -1.43
C LYS A 4 -6.91 -6.64 -1.15
N PRO A 5 -7.16 -5.68 -2.05
CA PRO A 5 -6.68 -4.31 -1.95
C PRO A 5 -7.38 -3.55 -0.80
N LEU A 6 -6.59 -2.81 -0.03
CA LEU A 6 -7.07 -2.03 1.12
C LEU A 6 -7.86 -0.79 0.69
N TRP A 7 -7.39 -0.12 -0.37
CA TRP A 7 -7.95 1.14 -0.86
C TRP A 7 -7.89 1.21 -2.38
N PHE A 8 -8.88 1.90 -2.95
CA PHE A 8 -8.97 2.16 -4.37
C PHE A 8 -9.56 3.53 -4.66
N ASP A 9 -9.01 4.20 -5.66
CA ASP A 9 -9.70 5.34 -6.26
C ASP A 9 -10.95 4.90 -7.05
N GLN A 10 -11.88 5.82 -7.26
CA GLN A 10 -13.15 5.55 -7.92
C GLN A 10 -12.99 5.04 -9.35
N SER A 11 -12.00 5.52 -10.09
CA SER A 11 -11.77 5.09 -11.47
C SER A 11 -11.30 3.65 -11.52
N THR A 12 -10.39 3.25 -10.62
CA THR A 12 -9.96 1.86 -10.46
C THR A 12 -11.12 0.97 -10.04
N ARG A 13 -11.91 1.39 -9.05
CA ARG A 13 -13.06 0.61 -8.56
C ARG A 13 -14.11 0.38 -9.66
N LEU A 14 -14.33 1.36 -10.53
CA LEU A 14 -15.31 1.29 -11.62
C LEU A 14 -14.73 0.72 -12.92
N GLY A 15 -13.46 0.28 -12.94
CA GLY A 15 -12.81 -0.24 -14.15
C GLY A 15 -12.70 0.79 -15.28
N ARG A 16 -12.68 2.09 -14.96
CA ARG A 16 -12.63 3.15 -15.97
C ARG A 16 -11.22 3.30 -16.53
N ARG A 17 -11.15 3.61 -17.84
CA ARG A 17 -9.88 3.94 -18.50
C ARG A 17 -9.27 5.19 -17.87
N LEU A 18 -8.02 5.09 -17.47
CA LEU A 18 -7.25 6.19 -16.91
C LEU A 18 -6.63 7.01 -18.05
N GLY A 19 -6.56 8.33 -17.85
CA GLY A 19 -5.85 9.25 -18.75
C GLY A 19 -4.33 9.28 -18.51
N TYR A 20 -3.81 8.43 -17.63
CA TYR A 20 -2.42 8.40 -17.21
C TYR A 20 -1.96 6.96 -16.92
N PRO A 21 -0.66 6.66 -17.03
CA PRO A 21 -0.12 5.34 -16.68
C PRO A 21 -0.05 5.14 -15.16
N LYS A 22 -0.20 3.89 -14.71
CA LYS A 22 0.03 3.48 -13.32
C LYS A 22 1.22 2.53 -13.26
N VAL A 23 1.98 2.63 -12.17
CA VAL A 23 3.08 1.73 -11.84
C VAL A 23 2.76 1.05 -10.52
N CYS A 24 2.86 -0.28 -10.47
CA CYS A 24 2.76 -1.04 -9.23
C CYS A 24 4.15 -1.15 -8.61
N VAL A 25 4.22 -0.91 -7.30
CA VAL A 25 5.45 -1.05 -6.51
C VAL A 25 5.18 -2.07 -5.44
N GLU A 26 5.99 -3.13 -5.42
CA GLU A 26 5.98 -4.13 -4.36
C GLU A 26 7.10 -3.78 -3.36
N MET A 27 6.79 -3.86 -2.08
CA MET A 27 7.72 -3.53 -1.00
C MET A 27 7.48 -4.46 0.20
N SER A 28 8.52 -4.68 0.99
CA SER A 28 8.40 -5.43 2.25
C SER A 28 7.55 -4.65 3.25
N ILE A 29 6.78 -5.37 4.07
CA ILE A 29 6.00 -4.76 5.15
C ILE A 29 6.89 -4.06 6.19
N ASP A 30 8.11 -4.58 6.41
CA ASP A 30 9.07 -4.01 7.35
C ASP A 30 9.83 -2.81 6.76
N SER A 31 9.58 -2.47 5.49
CA SER A 31 10.28 -1.36 4.82
C SER A 31 9.54 -0.03 5.00
N ALA A 32 10.31 1.05 5.17
CA ALA A 32 9.74 2.38 5.22
C ALA A 32 9.12 2.78 3.87
N PHE A 33 7.99 3.50 3.92
CA PHE A 33 7.37 4.07 2.73
C PHE A 33 8.33 5.05 2.04
N PRO A 34 8.69 4.81 0.76
CA PRO A 34 9.64 5.67 0.06
C PRO A 34 9.07 7.08 -0.12
N THR A 35 9.95 8.08 -0.09
CA THR A 35 9.58 9.48 -0.36
C THR A 35 9.79 9.86 -1.83
N SER A 36 10.55 9.06 -2.58
CA SER A 36 10.75 9.22 -4.00
C SER A 36 11.06 7.88 -4.69
N LEU A 37 10.83 7.81 -5.99
CA LEU A 37 11.18 6.68 -6.85
C LEU A 37 11.95 7.15 -8.07
N LYS A 38 12.99 6.39 -8.44
CA LYS A 38 13.68 6.56 -9.71
C LYS A 38 13.03 5.67 -10.77
N LEU A 39 12.36 6.27 -11.74
CA LEU A 39 11.81 5.57 -12.89
C LEU A 39 12.86 5.54 -14.01
N VAL A 40 13.04 4.38 -14.63
CA VAL A 40 13.98 4.17 -15.74
C VAL A 40 13.18 3.65 -16.94
N PRO A 41 12.65 4.53 -17.79
CA PRO A 41 11.91 4.12 -18.99
C PRO A 41 12.87 3.73 -20.12
N ASP A 42 12.55 2.71 -20.90
CA ASP A 42 13.42 2.16 -21.95
C ASP A 42 13.94 3.18 -22.99
N LYS A 43 13.14 4.21 -23.31
CA LYS A 43 13.44 5.19 -24.36
C LYS A 43 13.50 6.63 -23.86
N ARG A 44 13.63 6.83 -22.54
CA ARG A 44 13.70 8.18 -21.95
C ARG A 44 14.76 8.23 -20.85
N PRO A 45 15.34 9.41 -20.57
CA PRO A 45 16.21 9.58 -19.42
C PRO A 45 15.51 9.15 -18.11
N PRO A 46 16.25 8.58 -17.14
CA PRO A 46 15.71 8.31 -15.82
C PRO A 46 15.15 9.58 -15.17
N MET A 47 14.04 9.44 -14.45
CA MET A 47 13.40 10.54 -13.74
C MET A 47 13.19 10.18 -12.28
N SER A 48 13.34 11.16 -11.39
CA SER A 48 12.98 11.01 -9.98
C SER A 48 11.58 11.57 -9.78
N VAL A 49 10.73 10.82 -9.09
CA VAL A 49 9.35 11.20 -8.78
C VAL A 49 9.20 11.22 -7.26
N ASN A 50 8.82 12.37 -6.71
CA ASN A 50 8.46 12.47 -5.29
C ASN A 50 7.07 11.86 -5.06
N LEU A 51 6.92 11.18 -3.93
CA LEU A 51 5.69 10.48 -3.60
C LEU A 51 4.89 11.26 -2.55
N GLU A 52 3.61 11.47 -2.87
CA GLU A 52 2.60 11.97 -1.95
C GLU A 52 1.59 10.84 -1.70
N TYR A 53 1.22 10.66 -0.43
CA TYR A 53 0.32 9.60 0.00
C TYR A 53 -0.94 10.24 0.57
N CYS A 54 -2.11 9.90 0.02
CA CYS A 54 -3.38 10.29 0.63
C CYS A 54 -3.56 9.62 2.01
N HIS A 55 -3.09 8.37 2.15
CA HIS A 55 -3.11 7.63 3.41
C HIS A 55 -2.03 6.54 3.40
N LYS A 56 -1.31 6.36 4.52
CA LYS A 56 -0.39 5.24 4.71
C LYS A 56 -1.09 4.17 5.56
N PRO A 57 -1.17 2.91 5.11
CA PRO A 57 -1.83 1.87 5.89
C PRO A 57 -1.07 1.62 7.20
N VAL A 58 -1.82 1.47 8.29
CA VAL A 58 -1.25 1.14 9.60
C VAL A 58 -0.91 -0.35 9.60
N ILE A 59 0.33 -0.66 10.00
CA ILE A 59 0.77 -2.02 10.27
C ILE A 59 0.49 -2.29 11.74
N TYR A 60 -0.14 -3.42 12.04
CA TYR A 60 -0.28 -3.84 13.42
C TYR A 60 0.88 -4.75 13.81
N GLU A 61 1.73 -4.28 14.72
CA GLU A 61 3.03 -4.92 15.04
C GLU A 61 2.91 -6.36 15.55
N LYS A 62 1.80 -6.73 16.21
CA LYS A 62 1.65 -8.08 16.77
C LYS A 62 1.43 -9.16 15.71
N CYS A 63 0.80 -8.81 14.59
CA CYS A 63 0.45 -9.76 13.53
C CYS A 63 1.17 -9.48 12.21
N ASN A 64 1.84 -8.32 12.08
CA ASN A 64 2.50 -7.86 10.87
C ASN A 64 1.56 -7.95 9.64
N GLU A 65 0.34 -7.44 9.81
CA GLU A 65 -0.69 -7.41 8.78
C GLU A 65 -1.30 -6.00 8.67
N PHE A 66 -1.84 -5.70 7.49
CA PHE A 66 -2.56 -4.46 7.23
C PHE A 66 -4.09 -4.65 7.35
N GLY A 67 -4.79 -3.57 7.69
CA GLY A 67 -6.24 -3.48 7.46
C GLY A 67 -7.12 -4.10 8.53
N HIS A 68 -6.62 -4.30 9.74
CA HIS A 68 -7.42 -4.71 10.88
C HIS A 68 -6.91 -4.13 12.20
N GLU A 69 -7.80 -4.10 13.20
CA GLU A 69 -7.46 -3.87 14.59
C GLU A 69 -7.56 -5.22 15.32
N CYS A 70 -6.47 -5.73 15.89
CA CYS A 70 -6.59 -6.90 16.75
C CYS A 70 -7.38 -6.50 18.00
N LYS A 71 -8.60 -7.02 18.13
CA LYS A 71 -9.34 -6.93 19.39
C LYS A 71 -8.56 -7.71 20.45
N VAL A 72 -8.24 -7.06 21.57
CA VAL A 72 -7.75 -7.75 22.75
C VAL A 72 -8.95 -8.54 23.28
N VAL A 73 -8.93 -9.87 23.14
CA VAL A 73 -9.89 -10.73 23.84
C VAL A 73 -9.30 -10.96 25.22
N GLU A 74 -9.81 -10.27 26.22
CA GLU A 74 -9.51 -10.60 27.62
C GLU A 74 -10.12 -11.97 27.91
N VAL A 75 -9.26 -12.98 28.05
CA VAL A 75 -9.69 -14.31 28.47
C VAL A 75 -9.77 -14.26 29.99
N GLU A 76 -10.98 -14.17 30.53
CA GLU A 76 -11.20 -14.37 31.96
C GLU A 76 -10.79 -15.81 32.32
N VAL A 77 -9.67 -15.94 33.03
CA VAL A 77 -9.27 -17.20 33.64
C VAL A 77 -10.19 -17.41 34.84
N VAL A 78 -11.23 -18.22 34.66
CA VAL A 78 -12.07 -18.69 35.76
C VAL A 78 -11.23 -19.68 36.58
N ASN A 79 -10.84 -19.24 37.79
CA ASN A 79 -10.19 -20.08 38.81
C ASN A 79 -11.13 -21.18 39.31
#